data_AF-A0A355GLU6-F1
#
_entry.id   AF-A0A355GLU6-F1
#
_cell.length_a   1.000
_cell.length_b   1.000
_cell.length_c   1.000
_cell.angle_alpha   90.00
_cell.angle_beta   90.00
_cell.angle_gamma   90.00
#
_symmetry.space_group_name_H-M   'P 1'
#
loop_
_entity.id
_entity.type
_entity.pdbx_description
1 polymer ?
#
loop_
_entity_poly.entity_id
_entity_poly.type
_entity_poly.pdbx_seq_one_letter_code
_entity_poly.pdbx_strand_id
1 'polypeptide(L)'
;MVLTELWSCLLAYNLIRLKMLQSGMATGRDPRSLSFTTTQQLLGTNWLPGIVTGICAELAALGQQVPCSERVGQRAGRVEPRANKRRPKVLALLKVPRSHHKMQRALV
;
A
#
# COMPACT_ATOMS: atom_id res chain seq x y z
N MET A 1 -13.76 9.49 24.99
CA MET A 1 -12.96 8.32 24.56
C MET A 1 -13.03 8.12 23.04
N VAL A 2 -14.21 8.13 22.41
CA VAL A 2 -14.34 7.98 20.94
C VAL A 2 -13.60 9.07 20.13
N LEU A 3 -13.69 10.34 20.55
CA LEU A 3 -13.02 11.45 19.85
C LEU A 3 -11.49 11.30 19.83
N THR A 4 -10.88 10.92 20.96
CA THR A 4 -9.43 10.75 21.07
C THR A 4 -8.93 9.58 20.24
N GLU A 5 -9.69 8.48 20.17
CA GLU A 5 -9.38 7.34 19.30
C GLU A 5 -9.49 7.71 17.83
N LEU A 6 -10.52 8.45 17.44
CA LEU A 6 -10.70 8.95 16.08
C LEU A 6 -9.52 9.83 15.65
N TRP A 7 -9.14 10.80 16.49
CA TRP A 7 -8.02 11.70 16.19
C TRP A 7 -6.68 10.96 16.13
N SER A 8 -6.46 10.00 17.03
CA SER A 8 -5.25 9.16 17.01
C SER A 8 -5.17 8.32 15.74
N CYS A 9 -6.28 7.72 15.31
CA CYS A 9 -6.37 6.98 14.06
C CYS A 9 -6.11 7.89 12.84
N LEU A 10 -6.71 9.08 12.79
CA LEU A 10 -6.49 10.05 11.71
C LEU A 10 -5.04 10.51 11.64
N LEU A 11 -4.42 10.80 12.79
CA LEU A 11 -3.01 11.17 12.87
C LEU A 11 -2.13 10.05 12.34
N ALA A 12 -2.28 8.82 12.86
CA ALA A 12 -1.50 7.67 12.43
C ALA A 12 -1.66 7.39 10.94
N TYR A 13 -2.89 7.42 10.42
CA TYR A 13 -3.17 7.25 9.00
C TYR A 13 -2.43 8.28 8.15
N ASN A 14 -2.51 9.56 8.52
CA ASN A 14 -1.87 10.64 7.77
C ASN A 14 -0.34 10.55 7.83
N LEU A 15 0.25 10.19 8.97
CA LEU A 15 1.70 9.98 9.09
C LEU A 15 2.19 8.82 8.23
N ILE A 16 1.45 7.71 8.20
CA ILE A 16 1.76 6.57 7.33
C ILE A 16 1.67 7.01 5.86
N ARG A 17 0.62 7.74 5.47
CA ARG A 17 0.46 8.24 4.09
C ARG A 17 1.54 9.24 3.68
N LEU A 18 1.96 10.11 4.59
CA LEU A 18 3.07 11.03 4.37
C LEU A 18 4.37 10.25 4.14
N LYS A 19 4.63 9.22 4.94
CA LYS A 19 5.83 8.40 4.77
C LYS A 19 5.83 7.64 3.44
N MET A 20 4.68 7.11 3.03
CA MET A 20 4.50 6.52 1.69
C MET A 20 4.79 7.54 0.58
N LEU A 21 4.32 8.78 0.72
CA LEU A 21 4.60 9.85 -0.25
C LEU A 21 6.10 10.11 -0.38
N GLN A 22 6.81 10.30 0.74
CA GLN A 22 8.25 10.53 0.75
C GLN A 22 9.04 9.40 0.08
N SER A 23 8.69 8.15 0.41
CA SER A 23 9.32 6.96 -0.16
C SER A 23 9.02 6.80 -1.65
N GLY A 24 7.78 7.09 -2.06
CA GLY A 24 7.39 7.10 -3.47
C GLY A 24 8.14 8.15 -4.28
N MET A 25 8.29 9.36 -3.75
CA MET A 25 9.09 10.42 -4.37
C MET A 25 10.56 10.02 -4.51
N ALA A 26 11.15 9.40 -3.48
CA ALA A 26 12.55 8.95 -3.49
C ALA A 26 12.85 7.83 -4.50
N THR A 27 11.84 7.04 -4.88
CA THR A 27 12.00 5.86 -5.74
C THR A 27 11.29 5.96 -7.10
N GLY A 28 10.63 7.10 -7.38
CA GLY A 28 9.84 7.31 -8.59
C GLY A 28 8.57 6.45 -8.66
N ARG A 29 8.05 5.98 -7.53
CA ARG A 29 6.83 5.16 -7.45
C ARG A 29 5.63 5.97 -7.00
N ASP A 30 4.46 5.72 -7.60
CA ASP A 30 3.20 6.30 -7.14
C ASP A 30 2.92 5.87 -5.68
N PRO A 31 2.66 6.82 -4.75
CA PRO A 31 2.38 6.50 -3.35
C PRO A 31 1.21 5.53 -3.16
N ARG A 32 0.22 5.51 -4.07
CA ARG A 32 -0.91 4.55 -3.97
C ARG A 32 -0.51 3.11 -4.36
N SER A 33 0.63 2.93 -5.00
CA SER A 33 1.19 1.61 -5.34
C SER A 33 1.97 0.94 -4.20
N LEU A 34 2.25 1.69 -3.12
CA LEU A 34 3.03 1.24 -1.97
C LEU A 34 2.16 0.50 -0.95
N SER A 35 2.80 -0.35 -0.15
CA SER A 35 2.12 -1.12 0.90
C SER A 35 1.89 -0.27 2.15
N PHE A 36 0.62 -0.04 2.49
CA PHE A 36 0.25 0.63 3.74
C PHE A 36 0.73 -0.17 4.94
N THR A 37 0.49 -1.48 4.96
CA THR A 37 0.85 -2.38 6.06
C THR A 37 2.36 -2.42 6.30
N THR A 38 3.16 -2.51 5.23
CA THR A 38 4.62 -2.50 5.33
C THR A 38 5.13 -1.18 5.89
N THR A 39 4.53 -0.06 5.47
CA THR A 39 4.89 1.27 6.00
C THR A 39 4.51 1.43 7.47
N GLN A 40 3.34 0.94 7.86
CA GLN A 40 2.89 0.94 9.25
C GLN A 40 3.84 0.11 10.14
N GLN A 41 4.21 -1.10 9.69
CA GLN A 41 5.15 -1.95 10.41
C GLN A 41 6.50 -1.27 10.58
N LEU A 42 7.06 -0.73 9.50
CA LEU A 42 8.31 0.03 9.52
C LEU A 42 8.29 1.17 10.55
N LEU A 43 7.24 1.99 10.53
CA LEU A 43 7.12 3.11 11.48
C LEU A 43 6.96 2.62 12.91
N GLY A 44 6.19 1.55 13.14
CA GLY A 44 6.01 0.95 14.46
C GLY A 44 7.29 0.31 15.02
N THR A 45 8.07 -0.38 14.18
CA THR A 45 9.32 -1.03 14.60
C THR A 45 10.45 -0.03 14.81
N ASN A 46 10.52 1.03 14.01
CA ASN A 46 11.65 1.95 14.03
C ASN A 46 11.44 3.16 14.96
N TRP A 47 10.24 3.33 15.52
CA TRP A 47 9.94 4.46 16.40
C TRP A 47 10.85 4.48 17.64
N LEU A 48 10.95 3.36 18.36
CA LEU A 48 11.70 3.27 19.61
C LEU A 48 13.22 3.30 19.35
N PRO A 49 13.77 2.50 18.41
CA PRO A 49 15.17 2.62 18.04
C PRO A 49 15.54 4.04 17.60
N GLY A 50 14.72 4.69 16.76
CA GLY A 50 14.99 6.04 16.28
C GLY A 50 15.04 7.09 17.39
N ILE A 51 14.31 6.90 18.49
CA ILE A 51 14.37 7.76 19.67
C ILE A 51 15.61 7.47 20.52
N VAL A 52 15.91 6.19 20.76
CA VAL A 52 16.98 5.78 21.68
C VAL A 52 18.36 5.99 21.06
N THR A 53 18.54 5.63 19.78
CA THR A 53 19.84 5.69 19.10
C THR A 53 19.98 6.91 18.19
N GLY A 54 18.91 7.68 18.00
CA GLY A 54 18.83 8.67 16.94
C GLY A 54 18.62 8.05 15.55
N ILE A 55 18.32 8.91 14.57
CA ILE A 55 18.15 8.50 13.17
C ILE A 55 19.50 8.57 12.47
N CYS A 56 20.16 7.43 12.30
CA CYS A 56 21.36 7.33 11.47
C CYS A 56 21.01 7.30 9.97
N ALA A 57 22.03 7.49 9.11
CA ALA A 57 21.86 7.48 7.66
C ALA A 57 21.25 6.17 7.13
N GLU A 58 21.64 5.04 7.71
CA GLU A 58 21.10 3.72 7.35
C GLU A 58 19.61 3.60 7.68
N LEU A 59 19.20 4.04 8.88
CA LEU A 59 17.80 4.03 9.28
C LEU A 59 16.96 4.96 8.42
N ALA A 60 17.51 6.12 8.03
CA ALA A 60 16.88 7.04 7.10
C ALA A 60 16.70 6.41 5.70
N ALA A 61 17.72 5.73 5.19
CA ALA A 61 17.70 5.02 3.90
C ALA A 61 16.68 3.87 3.91
N LEU A 62 16.70 3.02 4.94
CA LEU A 62 15.71 1.97 5.16
C LEU A 62 14.30 2.56 5.23
N GLY A 63 14.15 3.70 5.91
CA GLY A 63 12.93 4.48 5.95
C GLY A 63 12.36 4.77 4.56
N GLN A 64 13.20 5.07 3.57
CA GLN A 64 12.75 5.35 2.20
C GLN A 64 12.59 4.09 1.35
N GLN A 65 13.35 3.03 1.59
CA GLN A 65 13.33 1.83 0.74
C GLN A 65 12.23 0.84 1.13
N VAL A 66 11.99 0.64 2.42
CA VAL A 66 11.08 -0.41 2.91
C VAL A 66 9.63 -0.21 2.46
N PRO A 67 9.03 1.00 2.44
CA PRO A 67 7.67 1.16 1.91
C PRO A 67 7.56 0.79 0.42
N CYS A 68 8.68 0.81 -0.30
CA CYS A 68 8.82 0.48 -1.71
C CYS A 68 9.31 -0.94 -1.99
N SER A 69 9.57 -1.77 -0.99
CA SER A 69 10.03 -3.15 -1.22
C SER A 69 8.98 -3.99 -1.95
N GLU A 70 7.72 -3.80 -1.59
CA GLU A 70 6.60 -4.56 -2.15
C GLU A 70 5.86 -3.80 -3.25
N ARG A 71 5.29 -4.55 -4.20
CA ARG A 71 4.34 -4.00 -5.19
C ARG A 71 2.93 -4.45 -4.84
N VAL A 72 2.11 -3.54 -4.34
CA VAL A 72 0.72 -3.84 -3.99
C VAL A 72 -0.20 -3.53 -5.16
N GLY A 73 -1.20 -4.38 -5.39
CA GLY A 73 -2.15 -4.24 -6.49
C GLY A 73 -1.62 -4.75 -7.83
N GLN A 74 -0.47 -4.31 -8.33
CA GLN A 74 0.03 -4.73 -9.66
C GLN A 74 1.24 -5.68 -9.58
N ARG A 75 1.30 -6.55 -8.57
CA ARG A 75 2.36 -7.56 -8.46
C ARG A 75 2.30 -8.58 -9.60
N ALA A 76 3.48 -9.06 -10.00
CA ALA A 76 3.59 -10.23 -10.85
C ALA A 76 2.90 -11.44 -10.18
N GLY A 77 2.25 -12.29 -10.98
CA GLY A 77 1.52 -13.45 -10.45
C GLY A 77 0.22 -13.12 -9.72
N ARG A 78 -0.35 -11.91 -9.87
CA ARG A 78 -1.65 -11.59 -9.27
C ARG A 78 -2.77 -12.45 -9.87
N VAL A 79 -3.36 -13.30 -9.03
CA VAL A 79 -4.57 -14.08 -9.37
C VAL A 79 -5.82 -13.25 -9.04
N GLU A 80 -6.65 -12.97 -10.05
CA GLU A 80 -7.91 -12.24 -9.88
C GLU A 80 -9.11 -13.13 -10.27
N PRO A 81 -9.74 -13.87 -9.33
CA PRO A 81 -10.68 -14.94 -9.69
C PRO A 81 -12.07 -14.47 -10.16
N ARG A 82 -12.44 -13.22 -9.91
CA ARG A 82 -13.80 -12.70 -10.17
C ARG A 82 -13.84 -11.80 -11.39
N ALA A 83 -14.69 -12.09 -12.38
CA ALA A 83 -14.93 -11.23 -13.54
C ALA A 83 -15.74 -9.98 -13.15
N ASN A 84 -16.69 -10.10 -12.21
CA ASN A 84 -17.51 -9.02 -11.69
C ASN A 84 -17.08 -8.59 -10.25
N LYS A 85 -16.97 -7.27 -10.00
CA LYS A 85 -16.54 -6.73 -8.69
C LYS A 85 -17.70 -6.50 -7.73
N ARG A 86 -18.79 -5.90 -8.23
CA ARG A 86 -20.07 -5.83 -7.51
C ARG A 86 -20.64 -7.24 -7.44
N ARG A 87 -21.40 -7.59 -6.40
CA ARG A 87 -22.05 -8.92 -6.26
C ARG A 87 -23.43 -8.89 -6.95
N PRO A 88 -23.55 -9.24 -8.25
CA PRO A 88 -24.82 -9.72 -8.78
C PRO A 88 -25.06 -11.15 -8.29
N LYS A 89 -26.28 -11.65 -8.47
CA LYS A 89 -26.70 -12.99 -8.04
C LYS A 89 -25.86 -14.11 -8.68
N VAL A 90 -25.30 -13.88 -9.88
CA VAL A 90 -24.41 -14.82 -10.57
C VAL A 90 -22.95 -14.37 -10.46
N LEU A 91 -22.14 -15.13 -9.73
CA LEU A 91 -20.69 -14.90 -9.63
C LEU A 91 -20.00 -15.39 -10.92
N ALA A 92 -19.55 -14.45 -11.75
CA ALA A 92 -18.83 -14.79 -12.96
C ALA A 92 -17.33 -14.95 -12.63
N LEU A 93 -16.77 -16.12 -12.95
CA LEU A 93 -15.35 -16.39 -12.76
C LEU A 93 -14.52 -15.80 -13.90
N LEU A 94 -13.35 -15.26 -13.56
CA LEU A 94 -12.39 -14.76 -14.52
C LEU A 94 -11.51 -15.92 -15.00
N LYS A 95 -11.70 -16.36 -16.25
CA LYS A 95 -10.92 -17.45 -16.87
C LYS A 95 -9.77 -16.98 -17.75
N VAL A 96 -9.64 -15.67 -17.95
CA VAL A 96 -8.60 -15.04 -18.80
C VAL A 96 -7.88 -13.96 -18.01
N PRO A 97 -6.65 -13.55 -18.41
CA PRO A 97 -5.98 -12.41 -17.78
C PRO A 97 -6.86 -11.17 -17.71
N ARG A 98 -6.81 -10.44 -16.58
CA ARG A 98 -7.66 -9.27 -16.30
C ARG A 98 -7.57 -8.19 -17.37
N SER A 99 -6.38 -7.96 -17.93
CA SER A 99 -6.14 -7.03 -19.04
C SER A 99 -6.95 -7.40 -20.27
N HIS A 100 -6.94 -8.68 -20.66
CA HIS A 100 -7.70 -9.20 -21.79
C HIS A 100 -9.21 -9.07 -21.57
N HIS A 101 -9.71 -9.44 -20.39
CA HIS A 101 -11.13 -9.26 -20.05
C HIS A 101 -11.57 -7.79 -20.07
N LYS A 102 -10.71 -6.85 -19.67
CA LYS A 102 -11.02 -5.41 -19.79
C LYS A 102 -11.11 -4.97 -21.25
N MET A 103 -10.22 -5.45 -22.11
CA MET A 103 -10.21 -5.15 -23.53
C MET A 103 -11.47 -5.68 -24.22
N GLN A 104 -11.83 -6.95 -23.96
CA GLN A 104 -13.07 -7.55 -24.48
C GLN A 104 -14.32 -6.77 -24.06
N ARG A 105 -14.39 -6.32 -22.80
CA ARG A 105 -15.52 -5.51 -22.31
C ARG A 105 -15.58 -4.09 -22.87
N ALA A 106 -14.49 -3.55 -23.38
CA ALA A 106 -14.46 -2.22 -23.97
C ALA A 106 -14.92 -2.21 -25.45
N LEU A 107 -14.95 -3.39 -26.08
CA LEU A 107 -15.41 -3.60 -27.45
C LEU A 107 -16.92 -3.84 -27.55
N VAL A 108 -17.61 -3.92 -26.41
CA VAL A 108 -19.06 -4.14 -26.27
C VAL A 108 -19.67 -2.92 -25.63
#